data_AF-A0A969NAB8-F1
#
_entry.id   AF-A0A969NAB8-F1
#
_cell.length_a   1.000
_cell.length_b   1.000
_cell.length_c   1.000
_cell.angle_alpha   90.00
_cell.angle_beta   90.00
_cell.angle_gamma   90.00
#
_symmetry.space_group_name_H-M   'P 1'
#
loop_
_entity.id
_entity.type
_entity.pdbx_description
1 polymer ?
#
loop_
_entity_poly.entity_id
_entity_poly.type
_entity_poly.pdbx_seq_one_letter_code
_entity_poly.pdbx_strand_id
1 'polypeptide(L)'
;MWDVGWRTQRLCANETFFDCPYYEQLQYIGDARIQALVSTYVSGDSRLTKNAISTLHDSQLPLGITQSRFPCNQTQIIPTFSLVWVTMVYDYWMLNDDSVFIRSMIPGIQETLNWFQSRIDTSGLLGSVEWWDFVDWVDSKDWDNGNPPAAHTGNSSILSCNMCIPWKKLLRYSRLTK
;
A
#
# COMPACT_ATOMS: atom_id res chain seq x y z
N MET A 1 2.47 -25.74 -8.90
CA MET A 1 2.05 -24.45 -8.33
C MET A 1 3.23 -23.51 -8.14
N TRP A 2 4.31 -23.93 -7.47
CA TRP A 2 5.52 -23.11 -7.27
C TRP A 2 6.11 -22.53 -8.56
N ASP A 3 6.41 -23.39 -9.55
CA ASP A 3 7.08 -22.95 -10.79
C ASP A 3 6.28 -21.90 -11.56
N VAL A 4 4.95 -22.04 -11.56
CA VAL A 4 4.05 -21.08 -12.21
C VAL A 4 4.07 -19.75 -11.45
N GLY A 5 3.93 -19.77 -10.12
CA GLY A 5 3.96 -18.55 -9.31
C GLY A 5 5.28 -17.80 -9.42
N TRP A 6 6.41 -18.52 -9.35
CA TRP A 6 7.73 -17.90 -9.50
C TRP A 6 7.98 -17.39 -10.92
N ARG A 7 7.50 -18.10 -11.95
CA ARG A 7 7.56 -17.61 -13.33
C ARG A 7 6.74 -16.32 -13.48
N THR A 8 5.54 -16.26 -12.93
CA THR A 8 4.72 -15.03 -12.93
C THR A 8 5.46 -13.89 -12.26
N GLN A 9 6.03 -14.11 -11.08
CA GLN A 9 6.79 -13.09 -10.36
C GLN A 9 7.96 -12.55 -11.19
N ARG A 10 8.69 -13.42 -11.89
CA ARG A 10 9.81 -13.02 -12.76
C ARG A 10 9.36 -12.25 -14.00
N LEU A 11 8.17 -12.51 -14.53
CA LEU A 11 7.62 -11.76 -15.66
C LEU A 11 7.13 -10.37 -15.24
N CYS A 12 6.69 -10.24 -13.99
CA CYS A 12 6.19 -9.00 -13.40
C CYS A 12 7.26 -8.17 -12.68
N ALA A 13 8.50 -8.63 -12.58
CA ALA A 13 9.58 -7.93 -11.87
C ALA A 13 10.70 -7.51 -12.85
N ASN A 14 10.56 -6.33 -13.44
CA ASN A 14 11.56 -5.73 -14.33
C ASN A 14 12.17 -4.48 -13.65
N GLU A 15 11.97 -3.29 -14.21
CA GLU A 15 12.40 -2.02 -13.62
C GLU A 15 11.57 -1.64 -12.38
N THR A 16 10.29 -2.01 -12.39
CA THR A 16 9.34 -1.92 -11.28
C THR A 16 8.56 -3.24 -11.16
N PHE A 17 7.74 -3.36 -10.12
CA PHE A 17 6.75 -4.43 -10.04
C PHE A 17 5.55 -4.09 -10.93
N PHE A 18 5.11 -5.03 -11.76
CA PHE A 18 3.95 -4.89 -12.65
C PHE A 18 2.79 -5.75 -12.16
N ASP A 19 1.58 -5.24 -12.22
CA ASP A 19 0.35 -6.02 -12.04
C ASP A 19 0.31 -7.22 -13.00
N CYS A 20 0.61 -7.00 -14.28
CA CYS A 20 0.65 -8.03 -15.31
C CYS A 20 1.70 -7.70 -16.38
N PRO A 21 2.26 -8.72 -17.06
CA PRO A 21 3.35 -8.51 -18.01
C PRO A 21 2.89 -8.02 -19.40
N TYR A 22 1.59 -8.00 -19.68
CA TYR A 22 1.06 -7.76 -21.03
C TYR A 22 0.19 -6.51 -21.16
N TYR A 23 -0.86 -6.38 -20.34
CA TYR A 23 -1.86 -5.32 -20.55
C TYR A 23 -1.40 -3.97 -20.01
N GLU A 24 -1.24 -3.87 -18.69
CA GLU A 24 -1.08 -2.57 -18.03
C GLU A 24 0.39 -2.26 -17.79
N GLN A 25 1.14 -3.23 -17.25
CA GLN A 25 2.54 -3.04 -16.87
C GLN A 25 2.69 -1.90 -15.86
N LEU A 26 1.76 -1.79 -14.91
CA LEU A 26 1.71 -0.70 -13.93
C LEU A 26 2.04 -1.19 -12.53
N GLN A 27 2.77 -0.35 -11.79
CA GLN A 27 3.15 -0.63 -10.40
C GLN A 27 2.05 -0.18 -9.45
N TYR A 28 1.00 -0.99 -9.34
CA TYR A 28 -0.02 -0.85 -8.32
C TYR A 28 0.52 -1.23 -6.94
N ILE A 29 0.24 -0.40 -5.93
CA ILE A 29 0.77 -0.61 -4.57
C ILE A 29 0.27 -1.93 -3.96
N GLY A 30 -1.02 -2.24 -4.18
CA GLY A 30 -1.65 -3.48 -3.71
C GLY A 30 -0.86 -4.72 -4.13
N ASP A 31 -0.56 -4.80 -5.42
CA ASP A 31 0.20 -5.88 -6.06
C ASP A 31 1.66 -5.86 -5.64
N ALA A 32 2.30 -4.69 -5.70
CA ALA A 32 3.73 -4.50 -5.43
C ALA A 32 4.12 -4.98 -4.03
N ARG A 33 3.25 -4.83 -3.01
CA ARG A 33 3.56 -5.33 -1.67
C ARG A 33 3.73 -6.85 -1.63
N ILE A 34 2.81 -7.59 -2.26
CA ILE A 34 2.88 -9.05 -2.28
C ILE A 34 4.06 -9.51 -3.12
N GLN A 35 4.26 -8.89 -4.28
CA GLN A 35 5.41 -9.14 -5.15
C GLN A 35 6.74 -8.89 -4.43
N ALA A 36 6.84 -7.79 -3.68
CA ALA A 36 8.00 -7.44 -2.88
C ALA A 36 8.31 -8.51 -1.81
N LEU A 37 7.29 -8.98 -1.08
CA LEU A 37 7.46 -10.05 -0.10
C LEU A 37 7.93 -11.34 -0.78
N VAL A 38 7.25 -11.79 -1.84
CA VAL A 38 7.63 -13.02 -2.56
C VAL A 38 9.06 -12.92 -3.09
N SER A 39 9.41 -11.84 -3.78
CA SER A 39 10.76 -11.62 -4.29
C SER A 39 11.79 -11.66 -3.16
N THR A 40 11.57 -10.93 -2.07
CA THR A 40 12.53 -10.85 -0.96
C THR A 40 12.74 -12.21 -0.29
N TYR A 41 11.67 -12.98 -0.06
CA TYR A 41 11.79 -14.32 0.57
C TYR A 41 12.41 -15.37 -0.36
N VAL A 42 12.21 -15.27 -1.68
CA VAL A 42 12.72 -16.26 -2.64
C VAL A 42 14.14 -15.95 -3.09
N SER A 43 14.46 -14.70 -3.42
CA SER A 43 15.77 -14.32 -3.95
C SER A 43 16.73 -13.74 -2.90
N GLY A 44 16.20 -13.26 -1.77
CA GLY A 44 16.98 -12.48 -0.79
C GLY A 44 17.32 -11.05 -1.26
N ASP A 45 16.88 -10.64 -2.45
CA ASP A 45 17.16 -9.32 -3.02
C ASP A 45 16.00 -8.35 -2.77
N SER A 46 16.26 -7.32 -1.98
CA SER A 46 15.30 -6.28 -1.61
C SER A 46 15.48 -4.97 -2.39
N ARG A 47 16.41 -4.90 -3.35
CA ARG A 47 16.69 -3.65 -4.11
C ARG A 47 15.49 -3.19 -4.91
N LEU A 48 14.77 -4.10 -5.56
CA LEU A 48 13.55 -3.78 -6.31
C LEU A 48 12.43 -3.35 -5.36
N THR A 49 12.33 -3.95 -4.17
CA THR A 49 11.41 -3.52 -3.10
C THR A 49 11.72 -2.09 -2.65
N LYS A 50 12.99 -1.77 -2.40
CA LYS A 50 13.42 -0.41 -2.04
C LYS A 50 13.06 0.59 -3.15
N ASN A 51 13.33 0.23 -4.41
CA ASN A 51 12.97 1.05 -5.57
C ASN A 51 11.45 1.30 -5.67
N ALA A 52 10.64 0.25 -5.48
CA ALA A 52 9.19 0.36 -5.48
C ALA A 52 8.69 1.29 -4.36
N ILE A 53 9.20 1.14 -3.13
CA ILE A 53 8.85 2.02 -2.01
C ILE A 53 9.16 3.49 -2.33
N SER A 54 10.36 3.78 -2.85
CA SER A 54 10.79 5.14 -3.19
C SER A 54 9.94 5.74 -4.29
N THR A 55 9.74 5.03 -5.39
CA THR A 55 8.95 5.53 -6.53
C THR A 55 7.50 5.77 -6.13
N LEU A 56 6.91 4.89 -5.32
CA LEU A 56 5.57 5.10 -4.79
C LEU A 56 5.50 6.30 -3.83
N HIS A 57 6.55 6.54 -3.05
CA HIS A 57 6.65 7.74 -2.21
C HIS A 57 6.73 9.03 -3.06
N ASP A 58 7.46 9.01 -4.17
CA ASP A 58 7.53 10.15 -5.11
C ASP A 58 6.15 10.53 -5.70
N SER A 59 5.18 9.61 -5.65
CA SER A 59 3.80 9.85 -6.09
C SER A 59 2.94 10.59 -5.07
N GLN A 60 3.45 10.81 -3.87
CA GLN A 60 2.70 11.41 -2.75
C GLN A 60 2.22 12.81 -3.09
N LEU A 61 0.91 13.01 -2.96
CA LEU A 61 0.23 14.26 -3.24
C LEU A 61 0.37 15.22 -2.04
N PRO A 62 0.18 16.54 -2.23
CA PRO A 62 0.22 17.53 -1.13
C PRO A 62 -0.75 17.27 0.03
N LEU A 63 -1.74 16.40 -0.18
CA LEU A 63 -2.70 15.96 0.82
C LEU A 63 -2.13 14.89 1.77
N GLY A 64 -0.98 14.30 1.45
CA GLY A 64 -0.30 13.28 2.25
C GLY A 64 -0.57 11.83 1.85
N ILE A 65 -1.32 11.58 0.77
CA ILE A 65 -1.61 10.24 0.26
C ILE A 65 -0.90 9.98 -1.08
N THR A 66 -0.53 8.73 -1.31
CA THR A 66 0.11 8.27 -2.55
C THR A 66 -0.91 8.05 -3.66
N GLN A 67 -0.44 8.10 -4.91
CA GLN A 67 -1.24 7.57 -6.02
C GLN A 67 -1.32 6.04 -5.92
N SER A 68 -2.40 5.46 -6.44
CA SER A 68 -2.62 4.01 -6.47
C SER A 68 -1.55 3.25 -7.27
N ARG A 69 -0.98 3.90 -8.29
CA ARG A 69 0.04 3.36 -9.18
C ARG A 69 1.02 4.45 -9.58
N PHE A 70 2.31 4.14 -9.54
CA PHE A 70 3.36 5.06 -9.97
C PHE A 70 4.65 4.30 -10.34
N PRO A 71 5.38 4.70 -11.40
CA PRO A 71 5.18 5.89 -12.25
C PRO A 71 4.01 5.76 -13.23
N CYS A 72 3.20 6.82 -13.34
CA CYS A 72 2.09 6.90 -14.29
C CYS A 72 1.76 8.37 -14.63
N ASN A 73 1.38 8.65 -15.87
CA ASN A 73 0.94 9.99 -16.28
C ASN A 73 -0.46 10.34 -15.76
N GLN A 74 -1.32 9.33 -15.55
CA GLN A 74 -2.67 9.54 -15.08
C GLN A 74 -2.73 9.45 -13.56
N THR A 75 -3.17 10.52 -12.92
CA THR A 75 -3.45 10.52 -11.48
C THR A 75 -4.65 9.64 -11.17
N GLN A 76 -4.42 8.58 -10.39
CA GLN A 76 -5.45 7.69 -9.86
C GLN A 76 -5.18 7.46 -8.38
N ILE A 77 -6.20 7.66 -7.54
CA ILE A 77 -6.07 7.60 -6.08
C ILE A 77 -6.97 6.47 -5.56
N ILE A 78 -6.34 5.55 -4.82
CA ILE A 78 -7.01 4.53 -4.02
C ILE A 78 -6.47 4.71 -2.59
N PRO A 79 -7.24 5.30 -1.65
CA PRO A 79 -6.72 5.63 -0.33
C PRO A 79 -6.17 4.39 0.40
N THR A 80 -6.87 3.26 0.31
CA THR A 80 -6.45 1.99 0.93
C THR A 80 -5.05 1.56 0.48
N PHE A 81 -4.64 1.88 -0.76
CA PHE A 81 -3.32 1.56 -1.28
C PHE A 81 -2.22 2.40 -0.61
N SER A 82 -2.52 3.62 -0.17
CA SER A 82 -1.56 4.40 0.63
C SER A 82 -1.26 3.73 1.98
N LEU A 83 -2.25 3.06 2.59
CA LEU A 83 -2.05 2.25 3.81
C LEU A 83 -1.24 0.98 3.52
N VAL A 84 -1.42 0.38 2.34
CA VAL A 84 -0.59 -0.74 1.87
C VAL A 84 0.86 -0.30 1.71
N TRP A 85 1.12 0.90 1.18
CA TRP A 85 2.48 1.46 1.09
C TRP A 85 3.13 1.62 2.47
N VAL A 86 2.44 2.17 3.46
CA VAL A 86 2.95 2.24 4.84
C VAL A 86 3.30 0.84 5.37
N THR A 87 2.45 -0.13 5.07
CA THR A 87 2.67 -1.53 5.45
C THR A 87 3.89 -2.13 4.74
N MET A 88 4.11 -1.79 3.48
CA MET A 88 5.25 -2.20 2.67
C MET A 88 6.57 -1.64 3.20
N VAL A 89 6.59 -0.38 3.66
CA VAL A 89 7.77 0.22 4.33
C VAL A 89 8.10 -0.56 5.62
N TYR A 90 7.09 -0.88 6.42
CA TYR A 90 7.29 -1.70 7.62
C TYR A 90 7.82 -3.10 7.30
N ASP A 91 7.28 -3.73 6.26
CA ASP A 91 7.71 -5.06 5.84
C ASP A 91 9.19 -5.02 5.38
N TYR A 92 9.60 -3.98 4.66
CA TYR A 92 11.01 -3.77 4.30
C TYR A 92 11.90 -3.57 5.54
N TRP A 93 11.48 -2.75 6.50
CA TRP A 93 12.21 -2.55 7.76
C TRP A 93 12.40 -3.85 8.55
N MET A 94 11.39 -4.72 8.59
CA MET A 94 11.46 -6.00 9.30
C MET A 94 12.43 -7.00 8.65
N LEU A 95 12.67 -6.86 7.35
CA LEU A 95 13.48 -7.79 6.56
C LEU A 95 14.89 -7.26 6.26
N ASN A 96 15.14 -5.95 6.47
CA ASN A 96 16.37 -5.29 6.08
C ASN A 96 16.85 -4.33 7.17
N ASP A 97 18.15 -4.35 7.45
CA ASP A 97 18.77 -3.41 8.38
C ASP A 97 19.21 -2.11 7.66
N ASP A 98 18.23 -1.33 7.20
CA ASP A 98 18.45 -0.08 6.44
C ASP A 98 17.75 1.10 7.13
N SER A 99 18.26 1.45 8.31
CA SER A 99 17.66 2.49 9.16
C SER A 99 17.64 3.88 8.51
N VAL A 100 18.61 4.19 7.64
CA VAL A 100 18.68 5.49 6.94
C VAL A 100 17.51 5.62 5.98
N PHE A 101 17.24 4.59 5.17
CA PHE A 101 16.11 4.59 4.26
C PHE A 101 14.77 4.62 4.99
N ILE A 102 14.61 3.84 6.06
CA ILE A 102 13.36 3.85 6.82
C ILE A 102 13.11 5.23 7.42
N ARG A 103 14.14 5.89 7.97
CA ARG A 103 14.01 7.25 8.51
C ARG A 103 13.58 8.26 7.46
N SER A 104 14.04 8.15 6.22
CA SER A 104 13.62 9.06 5.16
C SER A 104 12.15 8.88 4.76
N MET A 105 11.55 7.72 5.00
CA MET A 105 10.14 7.45 4.69
C MET A 105 9.17 7.89 5.82
N ILE A 106 9.67 8.15 7.04
CA ILE A 106 8.82 8.47 8.21
C ILE A 106 7.90 9.69 7.97
N PRO A 107 8.37 10.82 7.40
CA PRO A 107 7.49 11.97 7.17
C PRO A 107 6.32 11.61 6.27
N GLY A 108 6.57 10.89 5.18
CA GLY A 108 5.51 10.44 4.27
C GLY A 108 4.50 9.53 4.95
N ILE A 109 4.97 8.58 5.78
CA ILE A 109 4.10 7.72 6.59
C ILE A 109 3.22 8.54 7.54
N GLN A 110 3.79 9.52 8.23
CA GLN A 110 3.06 10.37 9.18
C GLN A 110 1.98 11.17 8.46
N GLU A 111 2.28 11.76 7.30
CA GLU A 111 1.30 12.49 6.49
C GLU A 111 0.14 11.60 6.05
N THR A 112 0.43 10.41 5.52
CA THR A 112 -0.62 9.45 5.13
C THR A 112 -1.50 9.10 6.31
N LEU A 113 -0.90 8.75 7.46
CA LEU A 113 -1.66 8.37 8.63
C LEU A 113 -2.49 9.53 9.18
N ASN A 114 -1.93 10.74 9.27
CA ASN A 114 -2.64 11.94 9.70
C ASN A 114 -3.86 12.24 8.79
N TRP A 115 -3.74 12.01 7.48
CA TRP A 115 -4.84 12.17 6.54
C TRP A 115 -6.02 11.23 6.83
N PHE A 116 -5.74 9.98 7.21
CA PHE A 116 -6.78 9.04 7.65
C PHE A 116 -7.34 9.38 9.03
N GLN A 117 -6.49 9.83 9.96
CA GLN A 117 -6.92 10.18 11.31
C GLN A 117 -7.92 11.33 11.33
N SER A 118 -7.76 12.32 10.46
CA SER A 118 -8.70 13.44 10.35
C SER A 118 -10.08 13.05 9.79
N ARG A 119 -10.23 11.81 9.30
CA ARG A 119 -11.45 11.24 8.74
C ARG A 119 -12.11 10.20 9.64
N ILE A 120 -11.61 10.02 10.86
CA ILE A 120 -12.27 9.21 11.86
C ILE A 120 -13.50 9.98 12.36
N ASP A 121 -14.67 9.32 12.33
CA ASP A 121 -15.93 9.92 12.74
C ASP A 121 -16.17 9.79 14.26
N THR A 122 -17.34 10.24 14.73
CA THR A 122 -17.70 10.16 16.16
C THR A 122 -17.87 8.74 16.68
N SER A 123 -18.04 7.75 15.80
CA SER A 123 -18.11 6.33 16.18
C SER A 123 -16.71 5.74 16.45
N GLY A 124 -15.64 6.45 16.07
CA GLY A 124 -14.26 5.97 16.16
C GLY A 124 -13.86 5.07 14.99
N LEU A 125 -14.72 4.93 13.98
CA LEU A 125 -14.44 4.24 12.73
C LEU A 125 -14.05 5.25 11.64
N LEU A 126 -13.51 4.73 10.55
CA LEU A 126 -13.23 5.56 9.38
C LEU A 126 -14.56 6.01 8.77
N GLY A 127 -14.76 7.32 8.68
CA GLY A 127 -15.90 7.93 8.01
C GLY A 127 -15.84 7.75 6.49
N SER A 128 -16.70 8.47 5.76
CA SER A 128 -16.64 8.50 4.30
C SER A 128 -15.31 9.13 3.87
N VAL A 129 -14.63 8.49 2.93
CA VAL A 129 -13.34 8.91 2.38
C VAL A 129 -13.50 9.23 0.90
N GLU A 130 -12.70 10.17 0.41
CA GLU A 130 -12.75 10.59 -0.98
C GLU A 130 -12.06 9.56 -1.90
N TRP A 131 -12.45 9.54 -3.18
CA TRP A 131 -11.92 8.68 -4.26
C TRP A 131 -12.35 7.21 -4.19
N TRP A 132 -11.50 6.30 -4.66
CA TRP A 132 -11.84 4.90 -4.90
C TRP A 132 -11.43 4.03 -3.72
N ASP A 133 -12.42 3.57 -2.96
CA ASP A 133 -12.27 2.73 -1.75
C ASP A 133 -12.10 1.25 -2.06
N PHE A 134 -11.28 0.97 -3.08
CA PHE A 134 -11.03 -0.38 -3.53
C PHE A 134 -10.47 -1.25 -2.39
N VAL A 135 -11.05 -2.44 -2.24
CA VAL A 135 -10.55 -3.49 -1.34
C VAL A 135 -10.29 -4.77 -2.10
N ASP A 136 -11.27 -5.26 -2.86
CA ASP A 136 -11.15 -6.51 -3.61
C ASP A 136 -12.23 -6.62 -4.70
N TRP A 137 -11.97 -7.42 -5.73
CA TRP A 137 -12.92 -7.72 -6.81
C TRP A 137 -13.85 -8.88 -6.40
N VAL A 138 -14.87 -8.55 -5.60
CA VAL A 138 -15.84 -9.54 -5.09
C VAL A 138 -17.14 -9.46 -5.89
N ASP A 139 -17.56 -10.59 -6.47
CA ASP A 139 -18.90 -10.75 -7.06
C ASP A 139 -19.91 -11.13 -5.96
N SER A 140 -20.34 -10.12 -5.20
CA SER A 140 -21.32 -10.27 -4.13
C SER A 140 -22.27 -9.08 -4.10
N LYS A 141 -23.48 -9.31 -3.58
CA LYS A 141 -24.42 -8.25 -3.25
C LYS A 141 -23.74 -7.19 -2.37
N ASP A 142 -24.05 -5.92 -2.67
CA ASP A 142 -23.58 -4.72 -1.96
C ASP A 142 -22.09 -4.36 -2.17
N TRP A 143 -21.37 -5.10 -3.02
CA TRP A 143 -20.08 -4.68 -3.57
C TRP A 143 -20.30 -3.98 -4.91
N ASP A 144 -19.58 -2.88 -5.14
CA ASP A 144 -19.63 -2.14 -6.40
C ASP A 144 -18.24 -1.65 -6.78
N ASN A 145 -17.77 -1.99 -7.98
CA ASN A 145 -16.45 -1.62 -8.49
C ASN A 145 -15.30 -1.89 -7.50
N GLY A 146 -15.38 -3.02 -6.79
CA GLY A 146 -14.42 -3.44 -5.76
C GLY A 146 -14.47 -2.65 -4.45
N ASN A 147 -15.45 -1.77 -4.28
CA ASN A 147 -15.74 -1.12 -3.00
C ASN A 147 -16.54 -2.07 -2.10
N PRO A 148 -16.17 -2.21 -0.82
CA PRO A 148 -16.92 -2.99 0.14
C PRO A 148 -18.22 -2.28 0.54
N PRO A 149 -19.15 -3.00 1.19
CA PRO A 149 -20.32 -2.39 1.80
C PRO A 149 -19.94 -1.24 2.74
N ALA A 150 -20.76 -0.19 2.72
CA ALA A 150 -20.59 1.04 3.50
C ALA A 150 -19.32 1.85 3.19
N ALA A 151 -18.61 1.60 2.07
CA ALA A 151 -17.48 2.42 1.64
C ALA A 151 -17.88 3.91 1.49
N HIS A 152 -18.92 4.17 0.70
CA HIS A 152 -19.36 5.54 0.39
C HIS A 152 -20.05 6.25 1.56
N THR A 153 -20.76 5.51 2.41
CA THR A 153 -21.47 6.07 3.57
C THR A 153 -20.57 6.26 4.79
N GLY A 154 -19.37 5.67 4.78
CA GLY A 154 -18.50 5.57 5.94
C GLY A 154 -18.88 4.42 6.88
N ASN A 155 -18.05 4.21 7.91
CA ASN A 155 -18.20 3.17 8.93
C ASN A 155 -18.05 1.74 8.41
N SER A 156 -17.34 1.58 7.29
CA SER A 156 -16.94 0.26 6.80
C SER A 156 -15.89 -0.34 7.74
N SER A 157 -16.21 -1.52 8.29
CA SER A 157 -15.33 -2.23 9.22
C SER A 157 -14.01 -2.64 8.55
N ILE A 158 -14.04 -3.03 7.28
CA ILE A 158 -12.85 -3.47 6.54
C ILE A 158 -11.88 -2.31 6.27
N LEU A 159 -12.39 -1.13 5.89
CA LEU A 159 -11.58 0.07 5.69
C LEU A 159 -10.97 0.56 7.01
N SER A 160 -11.78 0.55 8.08
CA SER A 160 -11.32 0.89 9.43
C SER A 160 -10.24 -0.07 9.94
N CYS A 161 -10.38 -1.37 9.68
CA CYS A 161 -9.35 -2.38 10.00
C CYS A 161 -8.06 -2.17 9.21
N ASN A 162 -8.17 -1.87 7.90
CA ASN A 162 -7.01 -1.58 7.05
C ASN A 162 -6.21 -0.37 7.55
N MET A 163 -6.87 0.62 8.14
CA MET A 163 -6.21 1.73 8.82
C MET A 163 -5.50 1.27 10.11
N CYS A 164 -6.17 0.49 10.96
CA CYS A 164 -5.65 0.12 12.29
C CYS A 164 -4.28 -0.61 12.25
N ILE A 165 -4.03 -1.43 11.23
CA ILE A 165 -2.82 -2.25 11.12
C ILE A 165 -1.54 -1.39 10.93
N PRO A 166 -1.44 -0.52 9.91
CA PRO A 166 -0.36 0.47 9.75
C PRO A 166 -0.11 1.32 11.01
N TRP A 167 -1.17 1.77 11.68
CA TRP A 167 -1.06 2.57 12.90
C TRP A 167 -0.32 1.83 14.03
N LYS A 168 -0.69 0.57 14.28
CA LYS A 168 0.01 -0.28 15.26
C LYS A 168 1.48 -0.51 14.88
N LYS A 169 1.76 -0.66 13.59
CA LYS A 169 3.12 -0.83 13.05
C LYS A 169 4.00 0.40 13.30
N LEU A 170 3.48 1.61 13.03
CA LEU A 170 4.20 2.87 13.31
C LEU A 170 4.50 3.04 14.81
N LEU A 171 3.52 2.76 15.68
CA LEU A 171 3.70 2.85 17.14
C LEU A 171 4.78 1.89 17.65
N ARG A 172 4.95 0.73 17.00
CA ARG A 172 6.00 -0.22 17.36
C ARG A 172 7.38 0.29 16.95
N TYR A 173 7.50 0.88 15.75
CA TYR A 173 8.74 1.49 15.28
C TYR A 173 9.20 2.62 16.20
N SER A 174 8.30 3.57 16.54
CA SER A 174 8.63 4.72 17.39
C SER A 174 9.08 4.36 18.81
N ARG A 175 8.69 3.19 19.32
CA ARG A 175 9.15 2.66 20.61
C ARG A 175 10.54 2.01 20.55
N LEU A 176 10.94 1.52 19.38
CA LEU A 176 12.23 0.83 19.18
C LEU A 176 13.35 1.78 18.76
N THR A 177 13.01 3.00 18.32
CA THR A 177 13.98 4.02 17.90
C THR A 177 14.20 5.14 18.91
N LYS A 178 13.72 4.98 20.15
CA LYS A 178 14.09 5.79 21.32
C LYS A 178 15.26 5.13 22.05
#